data_AF-A0A7M3XNR0-F1
#
_entry.id   AF-A0A7M3XNR0-F1
#
_cell.length_a   1.000
_cell.length_b   1.000
_cell.length_c   1.000
_cell.angle_alpha   90.00
_cell.angle_beta   90.00
_cell.angle_gamma   90.00
#
_symmetry.space_group_name_H-M   'P 1'
#
loop_
_entity.id
_entity.type
_entity.pdbx_description
1 polymer ?
#
loop_
_entity_poly.entity_id
_entity_poly.type
_entity_poly.pdbx_seq_one_letter_code
_entity_poly.pdbx_strand_id
1 'polypeptide(L)'
;MSLSGCFGDEIVIEEVVEEEDTQPRTFVTDKTGASIDVPLIDMTFQFSDVGETGKEPSIGMTSTGCIFFIAMEKVMRSCDYGATWEEVQGPACSFTTSDPYGWVDPVTDRVFNVQMQGLETSWICWSDDDGETWSGNPHDSG
;
A
#
# COMPACT_ATOMS: atom_id res chain seq x y z
N MET A 1 -64.99 36.95 27.33
CA MET A 1 -64.01 35.87 27.54
C MET A 1 -62.66 36.41 27.12
N SER A 2 -61.73 36.49 28.06
CA SER A 2 -60.37 37.01 27.85
C SER A 2 -59.49 35.85 27.37
N LEU A 3 -58.93 35.92 26.17
CA LEU A 3 -57.77 35.10 25.80
C LEU A 3 -56.51 35.94 26.03
N SER A 4 -55.85 35.66 27.14
CA SER A 4 -54.47 36.09 27.39
C SER A 4 -53.57 35.00 26.85
N GLY A 5 -52.82 35.29 25.78
CA GLY A 5 -51.78 34.42 25.26
C GLY A 5 -50.41 34.98 25.64
N CYS A 6 -49.62 34.23 26.38
CA CYS A 6 -48.20 34.49 26.55
C CYS A 6 -47.51 34.28 25.20
N PHE A 7 -46.93 35.33 24.63
CA PHE A 7 -45.91 35.19 23.60
C PHE A 7 -44.66 34.67 24.31
N GLY A 8 -44.44 33.36 24.27
CA GLY A 8 -43.11 32.81 24.49
C GLY A 8 -42.28 33.21 23.28
N ASP A 9 -41.18 33.91 23.50
CA ASP A 9 -40.22 34.22 22.43
C ASP A 9 -39.84 32.91 21.73
N GLU A 10 -40.13 32.82 20.43
CA GLU A 10 -39.59 31.75 19.61
C GLU A 10 -38.07 31.85 19.70
N ILE A 11 -37.46 30.88 20.36
CA ILE A 11 -36.01 30.72 20.34
C ILE A 11 -35.68 30.32 18.90
N VAL A 12 -35.32 31.31 18.09
CA VAL A 12 -34.75 31.09 16.77
C VAL A 12 -33.42 30.38 17.01
N ILE A 13 -33.42 29.07 16.82
CA ILE A 13 -32.19 28.31 16.72
C ILE A 13 -31.58 28.77 15.40
N GLU A 14 -30.56 29.62 15.44
CA GLU A 14 -29.77 29.92 14.25
C GLU A 14 -29.23 28.60 13.74
N GLU A 15 -29.75 28.17 12.58
CA GLU A 15 -29.23 27.04 11.84
C GLU A 15 -27.77 27.40 11.52
N VAL A 16 -26.83 26.67 12.14
CA VAL A 16 -25.41 26.83 11.86
C VAL A 16 -25.23 26.51 10.38
N VAL A 17 -25.05 27.54 9.57
CA VAL A 17 -24.69 27.39 8.16
C VAL A 17 -23.34 26.71 8.16
N GLU A 18 -23.31 25.40 7.88
CA GLU A 18 -22.05 24.71 7.57
C GLU A 18 -21.44 25.43 6.37
N GLU A 19 -20.32 26.13 6.57
CA GLU A 19 -19.53 26.62 5.46
C GLU A 19 -19.14 25.40 4.63
N GLU A 20 -19.66 25.29 3.40
CA GLU A 20 -19.21 24.28 2.47
C GLU A 20 -17.70 24.46 2.30
N ASP A 21 -16.93 23.44 2.70
CA ASP A 21 -15.49 23.42 2.49
C ASP A 21 -15.24 23.38 0.98
N THR A 22 -14.98 24.55 0.41
CA THR A 22 -14.72 24.78 -1.01
C THR A 22 -13.36 24.24 -1.46
N GLN A 23 -12.59 23.60 -0.56
CA GLN A 23 -11.30 23.06 -0.93
C GLN A 23 -11.44 21.89 -1.92
N PRO A 24 -10.69 21.91 -3.02
CA PRO A 24 -10.70 20.81 -3.97
C PRO A 24 -10.22 19.53 -3.27
N ARG A 25 -11.03 18.47 -3.33
CA ARG A 25 -10.70 17.14 -2.77
C ARG A 25 -9.61 16.41 -3.56
N THR A 26 -9.24 16.94 -4.72
CA THR A 26 -8.22 16.42 -5.61
C THR A 26 -7.29 17.55 -6.03
N PHE A 27 -5.99 17.27 -6.04
CA PHE A 27 -4.95 18.22 -6.41
C PHE A 27 -3.75 17.46 -6.97
N VAL A 28 -2.94 18.14 -7.76
CA VAL A 28 -1.66 17.61 -8.26
C VAL A 28 -0.53 18.28 -7.50
N THR A 29 0.47 17.52 -7.09
CA THR A 29 1.68 18.06 -6.47
C THR A 29 2.88 17.97 -7.40
N ASP A 30 3.80 18.92 -7.26
CA ASP A 30 5.13 18.77 -7.83
C ASP A 30 6.02 17.85 -6.96
N LYS A 31 7.26 17.64 -7.39
CA LYS A 31 8.24 16.80 -6.67
C LYS A 31 8.59 17.27 -5.25
N THR A 32 8.22 18.49 -4.88
CA THR A 32 8.43 19.06 -3.54
C THR A 32 7.21 18.90 -2.64
N GLY A 33 6.09 18.40 -3.19
CA GLY A 33 4.82 18.31 -2.50
C GLY A 33 3.98 19.58 -2.60
N ALA A 34 4.41 20.60 -3.35
CA ALA A 34 3.64 21.83 -3.54
C ALA A 34 2.49 21.58 -4.52
N SER A 35 1.29 22.08 -4.18
CA SER A 35 0.13 22.02 -5.07
C SER A 35 0.39 22.84 -6.35
N ILE A 36 0.09 22.25 -7.50
CA ILE A 36 0.20 22.88 -8.82
C ILE A 36 -1.12 22.77 -9.58
N ASP A 37 -1.45 23.82 -10.34
CA ASP A 37 -2.68 23.90 -11.13
C ASP A 37 -2.48 23.26 -12.51
N VAL A 38 -2.41 21.94 -12.53
CA VAL A 38 -2.35 21.14 -13.76
C VAL A 38 -3.43 20.07 -13.75
N PRO A 39 -3.89 19.60 -14.93
CA PRO A 39 -4.89 18.54 -15.00
C PRO A 39 -4.46 17.28 -14.26
N LEU A 40 -5.43 16.60 -13.63
CA LEU A 40 -5.22 15.28 -13.06
C LEU A 40 -4.79 14.29 -14.15
N ILE A 41 -3.94 13.34 -13.79
CA ILE A 41 -3.62 12.22 -14.66
C ILE A 41 -4.90 11.39 -14.83
N ASP A 42 -5.22 11.05 -16.07
CA ASP A 42 -6.32 10.13 -16.38
C ASP A 42 -5.95 8.74 -15.83
N MET A 43 -6.70 8.27 -14.84
CA MET A 43 -6.41 7.05 -14.10
C MET A 43 -7.66 6.18 -14.03
N THR A 44 -7.46 4.88 -14.23
CA THR A 44 -8.47 3.86 -13.95
C THR A 44 -8.00 3.02 -12.78
N PHE A 45 -8.85 2.89 -11.76
CA PHE A 45 -8.60 2.00 -10.64
C PHE A 45 -9.12 0.60 -10.96
N GLN A 46 -8.27 -0.40 -10.75
CA GLN A 46 -8.63 -1.80 -10.90
C GLN A 46 -8.46 -2.50 -9.57
N PHE A 47 -9.38 -3.41 -9.27
CA PHE A 47 -9.20 -4.35 -8.17
C PHE A 47 -8.44 -5.57 -8.70
N SER A 48 -7.33 -5.91 -8.06
CA SER A 48 -6.53 -7.08 -8.40
C SER A 48 -6.43 -7.97 -7.17
N ASP A 49 -6.98 -9.17 -7.28
CA ASP A 49 -6.91 -10.17 -6.22
C ASP A 49 -5.63 -10.99 -6.39
N VAL A 50 -4.74 -10.88 -5.40
CA VAL A 50 -3.46 -11.61 -5.38
C VAL A 50 -3.64 -13.05 -4.90
N GLY A 51 -4.78 -13.38 -4.29
CA GLY A 51 -5.09 -14.71 -3.76
C GLY A 51 -4.49 -15.01 -2.38
N GLU A 52 -3.86 -14.01 -1.74
CA GLU A 52 -3.20 -14.16 -0.44
C GLU A 52 -3.72 -13.18 0.61
N THR A 53 -3.67 -13.56 1.89
CA THR A 53 -4.00 -12.64 2.98
C THR A 53 -2.86 -11.66 3.22
N GLY A 54 -3.13 -10.36 3.05
CA GLY A 54 -2.15 -9.32 3.37
C GLY A 54 -2.09 -9.03 4.88
N LYS A 55 -1.12 -9.63 5.58
CA LYS A 55 -0.61 -9.08 6.85
C LYS A 55 0.74 -8.46 6.57
N GLU A 56 0.87 -7.18 6.91
CA GLU A 56 2.07 -6.37 6.67
C GLU A 56 2.57 -6.43 5.20
N PRO A 57 1.70 -6.13 4.21
CA PRO A 57 2.08 -6.29 2.82
C PRO A 57 3.10 -5.24 2.38
N SER A 58 3.99 -5.64 1.48
CA SER A 58 4.92 -4.75 0.78
C SER A 58 4.72 -4.89 -0.74
N ILE A 59 4.91 -3.80 -1.48
CA ILE A 59 4.81 -3.81 -2.94
C ILE A 59 6.00 -3.07 -3.57
N GLY A 60 6.52 -3.61 -4.67
CA GLY A 60 7.56 -2.96 -5.47
C GLY A 60 7.47 -3.39 -6.93
N MET A 61 8.20 -2.69 -7.79
CA MET A 61 8.27 -2.99 -9.21
C MET A 61 9.72 -2.93 -9.68
N THR A 62 10.14 -3.86 -10.51
CA THR A 62 11.43 -3.82 -11.21
C THR A 62 11.30 -3.00 -12.49
N SER A 63 12.43 -2.60 -13.07
CA SER A 63 12.46 -1.82 -14.31
C SER A 63 11.89 -2.55 -15.53
N THR A 64 11.75 -3.88 -15.46
CA THR A 64 11.08 -4.70 -16.49
C THR A 64 9.56 -4.57 -16.46
N GLY A 65 9.01 -3.98 -15.40
CA GLY A 65 7.57 -3.82 -15.20
C GLY A 65 6.92 -4.98 -14.43
N CYS A 66 7.71 -5.97 -13.98
CA CYS A 66 7.21 -6.98 -13.06
C CYS A 66 6.95 -6.37 -11.68
N ILE A 67 5.76 -6.64 -11.15
CA ILE A 67 5.28 -6.18 -9.84
C ILE A 67 5.46 -7.33 -8.86
N PHE A 68 6.01 -7.02 -7.69
CA PHE A 68 6.19 -7.96 -6.58
C PHE A 68 5.35 -7.49 -5.40
N PHE A 69 4.52 -8.39 -4.90
CA PHE A 69 3.68 -8.20 -3.72
C PHE A 69 4.05 -9.26 -2.69
N ILE A 70 4.58 -8.81 -1.55
CA ILE A 70 4.91 -9.69 -0.44
C ILE A 70 3.71 -9.72 0.50
N ALA A 71 3.22 -10.91 0.80
CA ALA A 71 2.14 -11.14 1.75
C ALA A 71 2.48 -12.37 2.60
N MET A 72 2.54 -12.18 3.93
CA MET A 72 3.07 -13.20 4.83
C MET A 72 4.46 -13.65 4.36
N GLU A 73 4.74 -14.95 4.40
CA GLU A 73 6.00 -15.52 3.92
C GLU A 73 6.17 -15.46 2.40
N LYS A 74 5.13 -15.14 1.62
CA LYS A 74 5.08 -15.33 0.16
C LYS A 74 5.48 -14.11 -0.65
N VAL A 75 6.18 -14.36 -1.76
CA VAL A 75 6.42 -13.37 -2.83
C VAL A 75 5.53 -13.69 -4.03
N MET A 76 4.58 -12.81 -4.30
CA MET A 76 3.67 -12.89 -5.43
C MET A 76 4.17 -11.97 -6.54
N ARG A 77 4.28 -12.48 -7.77
CA ARG A 77 4.75 -11.73 -8.94
C ARG A 77 3.64 -11.59 -9.98
N SER A 78 3.58 -10.42 -10.61
CA SER A 78 2.81 -10.18 -11.83
C SER A 78 3.68 -9.48 -12.86
N CYS A 79 3.79 -10.03 -14.06
CA CYS A 79 4.46 -9.39 -15.20
C CYS A 79 3.47 -8.99 -16.30
N ASP A 80 2.18 -8.91 -15.97
CA ASP A 80 1.08 -8.54 -16.86
C ASP A 80 0.24 -7.37 -16.30
N TYR A 81 0.92 -6.43 -15.63
CA TYR A 81 0.35 -5.21 -15.05
C TYR A 81 -0.68 -5.49 -13.94
N GLY A 82 -0.48 -6.54 -13.16
CA GLY A 82 -1.35 -6.92 -12.05
C GLY A 82 -2.63 -7.64 -12.49
N ALA A 83 -2.67 -8.22 -13.70
CA ALA A 83 -3.84 -8.97 -14.16
C ALA A 83 -3.84 -10.40 -13.61
N THR A 84 -2.67 -11.04 -13.51
CA THR A 84 -2.49 -12.36 -12.89
C THR A 84 -1.27 -12.36 -11.97
N TRP A 85 -1.32 -13.25 -10.97
CA TRP A 85 -0.29 -13.38 -9.94
C TRP A 85 0.16 -14.83 -9.79
N GLU A 86 1.44 -15.02 -9.54
CA GLU A 86 2.04 -16.31 -9.23
C GLU A 86 3.00 -16.20 -8.04
N GLU A 87 3.08 -17.25 -7.22
CA GLU A 87 4.07 -17.35 -6.15
C GLU A 87 5.42 -17.75 -6.75
N VAL A 88 6.45 -16.93 -6.57
CA VAL A 88 7.76 -17.12 -7.24
C VAL A 88 8.91 -17.45 -6.30
N GLN A 89 8.67 -17.42 -4.98
CA GLN A 89 9.76 -17.64 -4.04
C GLN A 89 10.28 -19.07 -4.03
N GLY A 90 11.59 -19.20 -3.89
CA GLY A 90 12.28 -20.48 -3.83
C GLY A 90 12.55 -20.98 -2.40
N PRO A 91 13.10 -22.20 -2.26
CA PRO A 91 13.46 -22.80 -0.97
C PRO A 91 14.60 -22.08 -0.24
N ALA A 92 15.24 -21.09 -0.87
CA ALA A 92 16.21 -20.21 -0.23
C ALA A 92 15.55 -19.17 0.70
N CYS A 93 14.23 -18.98 0.59
CA CYS A 93 13.43 -18.10 1.42
C CYS A 93 12.89 -18.80 2.67
N SER A 94 12.48 -18.01 3.65
CA SER A 94 11.84 -18.56 4.85
C SER A 94 10.46 -19.12 4.53
N PHE A 95 10.07 -20.17 5.26
CA PHE A 95 8.74 -20.77 5.21
C PHE A 95 7.80 -20.23 6.29
N THR A 96 8.31 -19.34 7.16
CA THR A 96 7.56 -18.77 8.27
C THR A 96 7.93 -17.31 8.46
N THR A 97 6.98 -16.55 9.00
CA THR A 97 7.21 -15.15 9.34
C THR A 97 6.56 -14.78 10.66
N SER A 98 7.23 -13.88 11.39
CA SER A 98 6.64 -13.13 12.50
C SER A 98 6.27 -11.69 12.10
N ASP A 99 6.93 -11.15 11.07
CA ASP A 99 6.75 -9.79 10.52
C ASP A 99 7.43 -9.79 9.12
N PRO A 100 6.64 -9.80 8.02
CA PRO A 100 7.16 -9.82 6.66
C PRO A 100 7.51 -8.42 6.16
N TYR A 101 8.62 -8.32 5.44
CA TYR A 101 9.02 -7.11 4.74
C TYR A 101 9.57 -7.43 3.35
N GLY A 102 9.18 -6.63 2.36
CA GLY A 102 9.67 -6.76 1.00
C GLY A 102 10.15 -5.43 0.44
N TRP A 103 11.16 -5.50 -0.41
CA TRP A 103 11.69 -4.30 -1.09
C TRP A 103 12.23 -4.68 -2.47
N VAL A 104 11.89 -3.88 -3.47
CA VAL A 104 12.56 -3.89 -4.78
C VAL A 104 13.53 -2.70 -4.85
N ASP A 105 14.82 -2.97 -4.99
CA ASP A 105 15.85 -1.93 -5.13
C ASP A 105 15.67 -1.20 -6.48
N PRO A 106 15.34 0.11 -6.49
CA PRO A 106 15.11 0.84 -7.73
C PRO A 106 16.38 1.07 -8.57
N VAL A 107 17.57 0.76 -8.04
CA VAL A 107 18.85 0.94 -8.76
C VAL A 107 19.29 -0.36 -9.44
N THR A 108 19.11 -1.50 -8.78
CA THR A 108 19.63 -2.79 -9.28
C THR A 108 18.56 -3.80 -9.66
N ASP A 109 17.27 -3.46 -9.50
CA ASP A 109 16.13 -4.36 -9.69
C ASP A 109 16.14 -5.60 -8.77
N ARG A 110 16.96 -5.59 -7.70
CA ARG A 110 17.00 -6.71 -6.77
C ARG A 110 15.72 -6.74 -5.95
N VAL A 111 15.08 -7.90 -5.92
CA VAL A 111 13.91 -8.16 -5.10
C VAL A 111 14.35 -8.80 -3.80
N PHE A 112 14.01 -8.21 -2.66
CA PHE A 112 14.24 -8.74 -1.33
C PHE A 112 12.95 -9.25 -0.72
N ASN A 113 13.03 -10.43 -0.12
CA ASN A 113 12.01 -10.99 0.75
C ASN A 113 12.65 -11.24 2.12
N VAL A 114 12.25 -10.45 3.10
CA VAL A 114 12.83 -10.38 4.44
C VAL A 114 11.78 -10.86 5.43
N GLN A 115 12.13 -11.92 6.17
CA GLN A 115 11.20 -12.57 7.06
C GLN A 115 11.77 -12.60 8.47
N MET A 116 11.15 -11.87 9.39
CA MET A 116 11.55 -11.91 10.79
C MET A 116 11.25 -13.28 11.40
N GLN A 117 12.25 -13.87 12.06
CA GLN A 117 12.17 -15.18 12.71
C GLN A 117 12.15 -15.00 14.23
N GLY A 118 10.98 -15.25 14.84
CA GLY A 118 10.84 -15.34 16.30
C GLY A 118 11.21 -14.08 17.09
N LEU A 119 11.25 -12.90 16.45
CA LEU A 119 11.75 -11.64 17.01
C LEU A 119 13.25 -11.64 17.37
N GLU A 120 14.03 -12.59 16.84
CA GLU A 120 15.45 -12.77 17.20
C GLU A 120 16.40 -12.48 16.03
N THR A 121 16.08 -12.96 14.84
CA THR A 121 16.90 -12.82 13.63
C THR A 121 16.01 -12.62 12.41
N SER A 122 16.62 -12.22 11.28
CA SER A 122 15.95 -12.20 9.98
C SER A 122 16.46 -13.32 9.09
N TRP A 123 15.56 -13.89 8.29
CA TRP A 123 15.90 -14.68 7.12
C TRP A 123 15.68 -13.80 5.90
N ILE A 124 16.76 -13.50 5.17
CA ILE A 124 16.71 -12.69 3.97
C ILE A 124 16.94 -13.58 2.77
N CYS A 125 16.04 -13.56 1.80
CA CYS A 125 16.31 -14.06 0.46
C CYS A 125 16.17 -12.94 -0.56
N TRP A 126 16.86 -13.08 -1.69
CA TRP A 126 16.82 -12.12 -2.78
C TRP A 126 16.87 -12.80 -4.14
N SER A 127 16.32 -12.11 -5.13
CA SER A 127 16.39 -12.45 -6.55
C SER A 127 16.97 -11.27 -7.33
N ASP A 128 17.83 -11.60 -8.30
CA ASP A 128 18.46 -10.66 -9.24
C ASP A 128 17.93 -10.84 -10.68
N ASP A 129 16.88 -11.64 -10.86
CA ASP A 129 16.36 -12.10 -12.16
C ASP A 129 14.82 -12.15 -12.17
N ASP A 130 14.17 -11.10 -11.68
CA ASP A 130 12.71 -10.96 -11.63
C ASP A 130 12.00 -12.13 -10.91
N GLY A 131 12.64 -12.75 -9.93
CA GLY A 131 12.06 -13.84 -9.13
C GLY A 131 12.22 -15.23 -9.73
N GLU A 132 12.98 -15.40 -10.82
CA GLU A 132 13.24 -16.71 -11.43
C GLU A 132 14.15 -17.58 -10.56
N THR A 133 15.16 -16.99 -9.92
CA THR A 133 16.05 -17.67 -8.97
C THR A 133 16.25 -16.87 -7.69
N TRP A 134 16.49 -17.59 -6.60
CA TRP A 134 16.61 -17.03 -5.26
C TRP A 134 17.88 -17.51 -4.56
N SER A 135 18.58 -16.56 -3.95
CA SER A 135 19.64 -16.81 -2.96
C SER A 135 19.15 -16.37 -1.59
N GLY A 136 19.73 -16.92 -0.51
CA GLY A 136 19.26 -16.57 0.83
C GLY A 136 20.30 -16.76 1.92
N ASN A 137 20.08 -16.02 3.01
CA ASN A 137 20.80 -16.10 4.27
C ASN A 137 19.78 -16.36 5.40
N PRO A 138 19.73 -17.59 5.95
CA PRO A 138 18.74 -17.96 6.95
C PRO A 138 18.97 -17.36 8.34
N HIS A 139 20.13 -16.74 8.56
CA HIS A 139 20.48 -16.16 9.85
C HIS A 139 21.25 -14.86 9.64
N ASP A 140 20.53 -13.80 9.34
CA ASP A 140 21.05 -12.44 9.33
C ASP A 140 20.60 -11.72 10.62
N SER A 141 21.56 -11.33 11.45
CA SER A 141 21.28 -10.77 12.79
C SER A 141 21.68 -9.30 12.94
N GLY A 142 22.09 -8.62 11.86
CA GLY A 142 22.55 -7.23 11.91
C GLY A 142 23.92 -7.01 12.56
#